data_AF-A0A7C3C4G8-F1
#
_entry.id   AF-A0A7C3C4G8-F1
#
_cell.length_a   1.000
_cell.length_b   1.000
_cell.length_c   1.000
_cell.angle_alpha   90.00
_cell.angle_beta   90.00
_cell.angle_gamma   90.00
#
_symmetry.space_group_name_H-M   'P 1'
#
loop_
_entity.id
_entity.type
_entity.pdbx_description
1 polymer ?
#
loop_
_entity_poly.entity_id
_entity_poly.type
_entity_poly.pdbx_seq_one_letter_code
_entity_poly.pdbx_strand_id
1 'polypeptide(L)'
;MAASPPPPTVKAGDLNAPNWSFFDNPPLEIVGEWEVIWDDLIRPDLFDNIYQGDHFTLPARWNGHIKGQGKRSFGTATFRARLHLPEYNRELSFQLIAPHAAYRVYLDGVLIINNGTVSKTPENFHANYVSRSFEAHSGDSEIVLQVANFAHAYGGPGHALTLWDQQHLQKFLST
;
A
#
# COMPACT_ATOMS: atom_id res chain seq x y z
N MET A 1 0.06 -30.98 15.85
CA MET A 1 -0.06 -30.18 14.63
C MET A 1 0.88 -29.00 14.80
N ALA A 2 1.89 -28.84 13.94
CA ALA A 2 2.74 -27.66 14.00
C ALA A 2 1.91 -26.44 13.58
N ALA A 3 2.00 -25.35 14.34
CA ALA A 3 1.37 -24.09 13.94
C ALA A 3 2.03 -23.61 12.64
N SER A 4 1.22 -23.18 11.66
CA SER A 4 1.75 -22.51 10.47
C SER A 4 2.60 -21.31 10.90
N PRO A 5 3.74 -21.04 10.24
CA PRO A 5 4.54 -19.87 10.54
C PRO A 5 3.68 -18.60 10.41
N PRO A 6 3.95 -17.55 11.20
CA PRO A 6 3.23 -16.29 11.05
C PRO A 6 3.42 -15.74 9.62
N PRO A 7 2.41 -15.05 9.06
CA PRO A 7 2.54 -14.44 7.74
C PRO A 7 3.75 -13.48 7.66
N PRO A 8 4.46 -13.44 6.52
CA PRO A 8 5.57 -12.51 6.34
C PRO A 8 5.06 -11.07 6.34
N THR A 9 5.87 -10.16 6.87
CA THR A 9 5.56 -8.72 6.96
C THR A 9 6.67 -7.90 6.34
N VAL A 10 6.36 -6.68 5.92
CA VAL A 10 7.33 -5.68 5.47
C VAL A 10 8.24 -5.30 6.64
N LYS A 11 9.55 -5.31 6.41
CA LYS A 11 10.57 -4.86 7.35
C LYS A 11 11.55 -3.96 6.62
N ALA A 12 11.72 -2.73 7.10
CA ALA A 12 12.57 -1.73 6.47
C ALA A 12 12.32 -1.57 4.94
N GLY A 13 11.05 -1.59 4.53
CA GLY A 13 10.66 -1.51 3.12
C GLY A 13 10.58 -2.84 2.38
N ASP A 14 11.12 -3.94 2.91
CA ASP A 14 11.19 -5.21 2.19
C ASP A 14 10.25 -6.28 2.79
N LEU A 15 9.41 -6.89 1.96
CA LEU A 15 8.63 -8.09 2.30
C LEU A 15 9.26 -9.31 1.62
N ASN A 16 9.85 -10.18 2.43
CA ASN A 16 10.49 -11.41 1.96
C ASN A 16 9.57 -12.61 2.19
N ALA A 17 9.03 -13.18 1.11
CA ALA A 17 8.08 -14.28 1.16
C ALA A 17 8.27 -15.33 0.05
N PRO A 18 9.51 -15.80 -0.24
CA PRO A 18 9.81 -16.63 -1.42
C PRO A 18 9.14 -18.02 -1.42
N ASN A 19 8.57 -18.45 -0.30
CA ASN A 19 7.89 -19.75 -0.15
C ASN A 19 6.39 -19.60 0.16
N TRP A 20 5.81 -18.43 -0.07
CA TRP A 20 4.39 -18.20 0.20
C TRP A 20 3.48 -18.89 -0.81
N SER A 21 2.64 -19.82 -0.36
CA SER A 21 1.63 -20.44 -1.23
C SER A 21 0.38 -19.57 -1.32
N PHE A 22 0.15 -18.90 -2.46
CA PHE A 22 -1.10 -18.16 -2.72
C PHE A 22 -2.34 -19.05 -2.85
N PHE A 23 -2.13 -20.36 -3.02
CA PHE A 23 -3.21 -21.34 -3.13
C PHE A 23 -3.64 -21.90 -1.78
N ASP A 24 -2.67 -22.25 -0.92
CA ASP A 24 -2.94 -22.92 0.36
C ASP A 24 -3.12 -21.94 1.53
N ASN A 25 -2.55 -20.74 1.42
CA ASN A 25 -2.61 -19.74 2.47
C ASN A 25 -3.73 -18.73 2.22
N PRO A 26 -4.17 -18.01 3.27
CA PRO A 26 -5.00 -16.81 3.08
C PRO A 26 -4.29 -15.77 2.20
N PRO A 27 -5.02 -14.76 1.72
CA PRO A 27 -4.44 -13.61 1.04
C PRO A 27 -3.30 -12.99 1.86
N LEU A 28 -2.23 -12.60 1.20
CA LEU A 28 -1.07 -12.01 1.85
C LEU A 28 -1.34 -10.53 2.12
N GLU A 29 -1.37 -10.13 3.39
CA GLU A 29 -1.45 -8.73 3.76
C GLU A 29 -0.05 -8.09 3.72
N ILE A 30 0.09 -6.97 3.01
CA ILE A 30 1.37 -6.24 2.89
C ILE A 30 1.45 -5.23 4.05
N VAL A 31 1.60 -5.79 5.25
CA VAL A 31 1.66 -5.05 6.51
C VAL A 31 3.07 -4.97 7.05
N GLY A 32 3.39 -3.95 7.82
CA GLY A 32 4.70 -3.78 8.44
C GLY A 32 5.33 -2.44 8.13
N GLU A 33 6.65 -2.34 8.25
CA GLU A 33 7.42 -1.09 8.17
C GLU A 33 7.74 -0.71 6.73
N TRP A 34 6.89 0.12 6.12
CA TRP A 34 7.10 0.69 4.79
C TRP A 34 8.08 1.85 4.86
N GLU A 35 8.88 2.04 3.80
CA GLU A 35 9.63 3.28 3.62
C GLU A 35 8.64 4.43 3.36
N VAL A 36 8.91 5.62 3.91
CA VAL A 36 7.99 6.76 3.79
C VAL A 36 8.72 8.07 3.51
N ILE A 37 8.11 8.88 2.63
CA ILE A 37 8.43 10.30 2.45
C ILE A 37 7.19 11.08 2.87
N TRP A 38 7.32 11.87 3.93
CA TRP A 38 6.24 12.68 4.48
C TRP A 38 6.06 14.01 3.75
N ASP A 39 4.84 14.50 3.72
CA ASP A 39 4.43 15.80 3.16
C ASP A 39 4.79 15.99 1.67
N ASP A 40 4.95 14.88 0.95
CA ASP A 40 5.24 14.90 -0.48
C ASP A 40 4.57 13.73 -1.23
N LEU A 41 4.33 13.97 -2.52
CA LEU A 41 3.78 13.07 -3.53
C LEU A 41 4.84 12.88 -4.62
N ILE A 42 5.76 11.96 -4.37
CA ILE A 42 6.96 11.73 -5.19
C ILE A 42 6.70 10.62 -6.20
N ARG A 43 7.16 10.81 -7.44
CA ARG A 43 7.12 9.76 -8.46
C ARG A 43 8.13 8.66 -8.12
N PRO A 44 7.87 7.39 -8.48
CA PRO A 44 8.77 6.27 -8.15
C PRO A 44 10.23 6.49 -8.57
N ASP A 45 10.46 7.05 -9.75
CA ASP A 45 11.80 7.34 -10.31
C ASP A 45 12.62 8.37 -9.52
N LEU A 46 11.97 9.11 -8.61
CA LEU A 46 12.61 10.10 -7.75
C LEU A 46 12.71 9.64 -6.29
N PHE A 47 12.18 8.47 -5.95
CA PHE A 47 12.04 8.03 -4.56
C PHE A 47 13.40 7.97 -3.85
N ASP A 48 14.38 7.26 -4.42
CA ASP A 48 15.70 7.09 -3.81
C ASP A 48 16.49 8.39 -3.64
N ASN A 49 16.23 9.38 -4.50
CA ASN A 49 16.92 10.68 -4.42
C ASN A 49 16.42 11.53 -3.24
N ILE A 50 15.21 11.27 -2.75
CA ILE A 50 14.51 12.10 -1.76
C ILE A 50 14.42 11.36 -0.42
N TYR A 51 14.37 10.04 -0.45
CA TYR A 51 14.22 9.19 0.72
C TYR A 51 15.34 9.42 1.74
N GLN A 52 14.98 9.55 3.02
CA GLN A 52 15.90 9.90 4.12
C GLN A 52 16.07 8.79 5.17
N GLY A 53 15.54 7.58 4.92
CA GLY A 53 15.62 6.46 5.87
C GLY A 53 14.43 6.34 6.83
N ASP A 54 13.38 7.15 6.65
CA ASP A 54 12.17 7.10 7.47
C ASP A 54 11.32 5.85 7.17
N HIS A 55 10.67 5.32 8.19
CA HIS A 55 9.76 4.18 8.06
C HIS A 55 8.45 4.44 8.79
N PHE A 56 7.38 3.82 8.31
CA PHE A 56 6.08 3.87 8.96
C PHE A 56 5.35 2.53 8.84
N THR A 57 4.75 2.08 9.94
CA THR A 57 3.98 0.85 9.95
C THR A 57 2.64 1.05 9.26
N LEU A 58 2.38 0.32 8.17
CA LEU A 58 1.06 0.25 7.56
C LEU A 58 0.37 -1.11 7.83
N PRO A 59 -0.96 -1.13 8.00
CA PRO A 59 -1.83 0.04 8.18
C PRO A 59 -1.69 0.63 9.59
N ALA A 60 -1.59 1.96 9.69
CA ALA A 60 -1.73 2.69 10.95
C ALA A 60 -2.18 4.13 10.65
N ARG A 61 -2.64 4.83 11.70
CA ARG A 61 -2.99 6.25 11.59
C ARG A 61 -1.73 7.09 11.65
N TRP A 62 -1.49 7.91 10.64
CA TRP A 62 -0.31 8.79 10.63
C TRP A 62 -0.48 10.08 11.45
N ASN A 63 -1.59 10.24 12.18
CA ASN A 63 -1.87 11.45 12.95
C ASN A 63 -0.71 11.74 13.90
N GLY A 64 -0.10 12.93 13.81
CA GLY A 64 1.09 13.24 14.61
C GLY A 64 2.44 12.98 13.94
N HIS A 65 2.48 12.28 12.80
CA HIS A 65 3.74 11.91 12.15
C HIS A 65 4.26 12.97 11.17
N ILE A 66 3.37 13.77 10.57
CA ILE A 66 3.78 14.86 9.68
C ILE A 66 4.30 16.04 10.50
N LYS A 67 5.57 16.39 10.29
CA LYS A 67 6.25 17.46 11.05
C LYS A 67 5.51 18.79 10.91
N GLY A 68 5.38 19.51 12.02
CA GLY A 68 4.72 20.83 12.05
C GLY A 68 3.19 20.79 12.05
N GLN A 69 2.56 19.62 11.89
CA GLN A 69 1.09 19.48 11.85
C GLN A 69 0.45 19.12 13.20
N GLY A 70 1.24 18.85 14.25
CA GLY A 70 0.73 18.39 15.53
C GLY A 70 -0.09 17.10 15.35
N LYS A 71 -1.20 16.93 16.10
CA LYS A 71 -2.05 15.72 16.03
C LYS A 71 -2.97 15.64 14.80
N ARG A 72 -2.79 16.49 13.80
CA ARG A 72 -3.64 16.53 12.60
C ARG A 72 -3.41 15.29 11.73
N SER A 73 -4.46 14.90 11.02
CA SER A 73 -4.45 13.82 10.03
C SER A 73 -4.22 14.29 8.61
N PHE A 74 -4.15 15.61 8.40
CA PHE A 74 -4.10 16.17 7.06
C PHE A 74 -2.68 16.18 6.50
N GLY A 75 -2.58 16.11 5.18
CA GLY A 75 -1.31 16.12 4.47
C GLY A 75 -1.20 14.98 3.47
N THR A 76 0.04 14.76 3.05
CA THR A 76 0.37 13.76 2.04
C THR A 76 1.53 12.90 2.50
N ALA A 77 1.64 11.69 1.96
CA ALA A 77 2.85 10.89 2.05
C ALA A 77 2.98 9.97 0.85
N THR A 78 4.21 9.59 0.56
CA THR A 78 4.55 8.56 -0.43
C THR A 78 5.21 7.40 0.29
N PHE A 79 4.62 6.21 0.22
CA PHE A 79 5.12 4.99 0.82
C PHE A 79 5.72 4.07 -0.24
N ARG A 80 6.73 3.29 0.13
CA ARG A 80 7.30 2.24 -0.72
C ARG A 80 7.46 0.92 0.03
N ALA A 81 7.15 -0.17 -0.66
CA ALA A 81 7.54 -1.52 -0.28
C ALA A 81 8.03 -2.30 -1.51
N ARG A 82 9.05 -3.11 -1.29
CA ARG A 82 9.60 -4.08 -2.25
C ARG A 82 9.14 -5.47 -1.82
N LEU A 83 8.59 -6.23 -2.76
CA LEU A 83 8.09 -7.58 -2.52
C LEU A 83 9.04 -8.59 -3.17
N HIS A 84 9.37 -9.64 -2.42
CA HIS A 84 10.12 -10.79 -2.90
C HIS A 84 9.24 -12.04 -2.77
N LEU A 85 8.50 -12.34 -3.83
CA LEU A 85 7.49 -13.39 -3.88
C LEU A 85 7.99 -14.59 -4.70
N PRO A 86 7.42 -15.80 -4.53
CA PRO A 86 7.67 -16.88 -5.48
C PRO A 86 7.14 -16.52 -6.86
N GLU A 87 7.74 -17.14 -7.88
CA GLU A 87 7.10 -17.27 -9.18
C GLU A 87 5.74 -17.98 -9.03
N TYR A 88 4.72 -17.45 -9.69
CA TYR A 88 3.37 -17.98 -9.61
C TYR A 88 2.76 -18.03 -11.01
N ASN A 89 2.19 -19.18 -11.36
CA ASN A 89 1.72 -19.45 -12.72
C ASN A 89 0.26 -19.04 -12.96
N ARG A 90 -0.37 -18.34 -12.01
CA ARG A 90 -1.72 -17.76 -12.16
C ARG A 90 -1.66 -16.26 -11.89
N GLU A 91 -2.71 -15.57 -12.30
CA GLU A 91 -2.85 -14.14 -12.08
C GLU A 91 -2.98 -13.81 -10.59
N LEU A 92 -2.25 -12.79 -10.15
CA LEU A 92 -2.37 -12.20 -8.84
C LEU A 92 -3.12 -10.88 -8.94
N SER A 93 -3.80 -10.52 -7.85
CA SER A 93 -4.50 -9.25 -7.75
C SER A 93 -4.25 -8.61 -6.39
N PHE A 94 -3.90 -7.34 -6.40
CA PHE A 94 -4.00 -6.51 -5.22
C PHE A 94 -5.45 -6.10 -4.96
N GLN A 95 -5.79 -5.94 -3.69
CA GLN A 95 -7.03 -5.33 -3.25
C GLN A 95 -6.74 -4.32 -2.14
N LEU A 96 -7.27 -3.10 -2.31
CA LEU A 96 -7.25 -2.04 -1.31
C LEU A 96 -8.67 -1.61 -0.97
N ILE A 97 -9.03 -1.74 0.31
CA ILE A 97 -10.40 -1.55 0.78
C ILE A 97 -10.64 -0.09 1.20
N ALA A 98 -11.54 0.57 0.47
CA ALA A 98 -12.15 1.87 0.74
C ALA A 98 -11.33 2.80 1.67
N PRO A 99 -10.12 3.24 1.25
CA PRO A 99 -9.32 4.11 2.09
C PRO A 99 -10.03 5.45 2.29
N HIS A 100 -9.93 6.01 3.50
CA HIS A 100 -10.53 7.30 3.85
C HIS A 100 -9.73 8.50 3.28
N ALA A 101 -9.26 8.39 2.04
CA ALA A 101 -8.29 9.28 1.43
C ALA A 101 -8.39 9.23 -0.11
N ALA A 102 -7.62 10.06 -0.80
CA ALA A 102 -7.29 9.83 -2.21
C ALA A 102 -5.93 9.12 -2.29
N TYR A 103 -5.74 8.25 -3.27
CA TYR A 103 -4.47 7.55 -3.44
C TYR A 103 -4.13 7.23 -4.90
N ARG A 104 -2.83 7.05 -5.15
CA ARG A 104 -2.29 6.43 -6.37
C ARG A 104 -1.44 5.23 -5.99
N VAL A 105 -1.49 4.19 -6.80
CA VAL A 105 -0.61 3.03 -6.69
C VAL A 105 0.20 2.91 -7.96
N TYR A 106 1.50 2.80 -7.78
CA TYR A 106 2.45 2.46 -8.82
C TYR A 106 2.98 1.05 -8.57
N LEU A 107 3.10 0.27 -9.63
CA LEU A 107 3.75 -1.04 -9.63
C LEU A 107 4.90 -0.97 -10.64
N ASP A 108 6.11 -1.26 -10.18
CA ASP A 108 7.34 -1.24 -10.98
C ASP A 108 7.50 0.09 -11.77
N GLY A 109 7.21 1.21 -11.09
CA GLY A 109 7.29 2.56 -11.66
C GLY A 109 6.09 2.98 -12.53
N VAL A 110 5.16 2.07 -12.84
CA VAL A 110 3.99 2.34 -13.69
C VAL A 110 2.76 2.65 -12.83
N LEU A 111 2.05 3.76 -13.13
CA LEU A 111 0.80 4.09 -12.46
C LEU A 111 -0.30 3.10 -12.87
N ILE A 112 -0.75 2.27 -11.94
CA ILE A 112 -1.79 1.26 -12.19
C ILE A 112 -3.17 1.66 -11.67
N ILE A 113 -3.22 2.46 -10.60
CA ILE A 113 -4.47 2.94 -10.01
C ILE A 113 -4.35 4.40 -9.60
N ASN A 114 -5.41 5.16 -9.90
CA ASN A 114 -5.68 6.46 -9.32
C ASN A 114 -7.12 6.46 -8.77
N ASN A 115 -7.27 6.79 -7.49
CA ASN A 115 -8.56 6.78 -6.81
C ASN A 115 -8.79 8.10 -6.07
N GLY A 116 -9.74 8.90 -6.58
CA GLY A 116 -9.91 10.30 -6.19
C GLY A 116 -8.91 11.21 -6.91
N THR A 117 -8.78 12.44 -6.41
CA THR A 117 -7.79 13.41 -6.88
C THR A 117 -6.72 13.59 -5.81
N VAL A 118 -5.56 12.96 -6.04
CA VAL A 118 -4.39 13.07 -5.16
C VAL A 118 -3.64 14.37 -5.45
N SER A 119 -3.59 15.24 -4.45
CA SER A 119 -3.00 16.58 -4.52
C SER A 119 -2.25 16.89 -3.23
N LYS A 120 -1.26 17.81 -3.29
CA LYS A 120 -0.58 18.38 -2.13
C LYS A 120 -1.40 19.47 -1.43
N THR A 121 -2.44 19.99 -2.08
CA THR A 121 -3.24 21.09 -1.56
C THR A 121 -4.70 20.67 -1.34
N PRO A 122 -5.35 21.16 -0.25
CA PRO A 122 -6.76 20.84 0.03
C PRO A 122 -7.72 21.25 -1.08
N GLU A 123 -7.46 22.36 -1.77
CA GLU A 123 -8.36 22.93 -2.79
C GLU A 123 -8.47 22.05 -4.04
N ASN A 124 -7.41 21.31 -4.34
CA ASN A 124 -7.31 20.42 -5.50
C ASN A 124 -7.46 18.94 -5.11
N PHE A 125 -7.87 18.66 -3.87
CA PHE A 125 -8.00 17.31 -3.32
C PHE A 125 -9.45 16.85 -3.37
N HIS A 126 -9.67 15.61 -3.80
CA HIS A 126 -10.98 14.94 -3.72
C HIS A 126 -10.80 13.49 -3.28
N ALA A 127 -11.34 13.14 -2.11
CA ALA A 127 -11.37 11.76 -1.64
C ALA A 127 -12.31 10.90 -2.51
N ASN A 128 -12.04 9.59 -2.58
CA ASN A 128 -12.98 8.64 -3.16
C ASN A 128 -13.00 7.33 -2.35
N TYR A 129 -14.10 7.04 -1.68
CA TYR A 129 -14.19 5.93 -0.71
C TYR A 129 -14.62 4.62 -1.37
N VAL A 130 -13.85 4.16 -2.35
CA VAL A 130 -14.18 2.96 -3.13
C VAL A 130 -13.05 1.94 -3.05
N SER A 131 -13.41 0.69 -2.77
CA SER A 131 -12.49 -0.44 -2.85
C SER A 131 -12.08 -0.69 -4.30
N ARG A 132 -10.78 -0.92 -4.52
CA ARG A 132 -10.25 -1.25 -5.85
C ARG A 132 -9.49 -2.57 -5.78
N SER A 133 -9.65 -3.35 -6.83
CA SER A 133 -8.78 -4.48 -7.14
C SER A 133 -8.00 -4.15 -8.41
N PHE A 134 -6.75 -4.56 -8.46
CA PHE A 134 -5.86 -4.25 -9.57
C PHE A 134 -4.79 -5.33 -9.73
N GLU A 135 -4.20 -5.39 -10.91
CA GLU A 135 -3.19 -6.40 -11.27
C GLU A 135 -1.99 -6.36 -10.33
N ALA A 136 -1.43 -7.54 -10.07
CA ALA A 136 -0.20 -7.73 -9.32
C ALA A 136 0.71 -8.73 -10.04
N HIS A 137 2.02 -8.62 -9.81
CA HIS A 137 3.02 -9.53 -10.36
C HIS A 137 3.50 -10.52 -9.31
N SER A 138 3.82 -11.74 -9.74
CA SER A 138 4.65 -12.68 -8.97
C SER A 138 6.13 -12.27 -9.05
N GLY A 139 6.97 -12.92 -8.25
CA GLY A 139 8.40 -12.60 -8.22
C GLY A 139 8.69 -11.27 -7.51
N ASP A 140 9.78 -10.63 -7.92
CA ASP A 140 10.21 -9.35 -7.35
C ASP A 140 9.42 -8.18 -7.95
N SER A 141 8.89 -7.30 -7.10
CA SER A 141 8.19 -6.08 -7.55
C SER A 141 8.35 -4.92 -6.56
N GLU A 142 8.20 -3.69 -7.06
CA GLU A 142 8.15 -2.46 -6.27
C GLU A 142 6.74 -1.87 -6.27
N ILE A 143 6.22 -1.57 -5.07
CA ILE A 143 4.97 -0.85 -4.89
C ILE A 143 5.26 0.52 -4.32
N VAL A 144 4.78 1.57 -4.99
CA VAL A 144 4.74 2.93 -4.45
C VAL A 144 3.30 3.36 -4.25
N LEU A 145 2.94 3.70 -3.02
CA LEU A 145 1.61 4.17 -2.63
C LEU A 145 1.67 5.65 -2.25
N GLN A 146 1.05 6.50 -3.06
CA GLN A 146 0.84 7.90 -2.72
C GLN A 146 -0.51 8.06 -2.02
N VAL A 147 -0.54 8.74 -0.87
CA VAL A 147 -1.77 9.03 -0.14
C VAL A 147 -1.88 10.54 0.10
N ALA A 148 -3.06 11.09 -0.16
CA ALA A 148 -3.43 12.44 0.24
C ALA A 148 -4.68 12.39 1.12
N ASN A 149 -4.67 13.10 2.24
CA ASN A 149 -5.83 13.24 3.10
C ASN A 149 -6.00 14.70 3.53
N PHE A 150 -7.11 15.32 3.13
CA PHE A 150 -7.52 16.64 3.62
C PHE A 150 -8.99 16.66 4.07
N ALA A 151 -9.62 15.49 4.22
CA ALA A 151 -11.04 15.39 4.54
C ALA A 151 -11.35 14.51 5.76
N HIS A 152 -10.47 13.56 6.10
CA HIS A 152 -10.76 12.57 7.13
C HIS A 152 -9.91 12.75 8.39
N ALA A 153 -10.50 12.47 9.56
CA ALA A 153 -9.84 12.60 10.86
C ALA A 153 -8.74 11.54 11.11
N TYR A 154 -8.75 10.45 10.34
CA TYR A 154 -7.71 9.41 10.36
C TYR A 154 -6.93 9.47 9.06
N GLY A 155 -5.63 9.72 9.18
CA GLY A 155 -4.74 9.78 8.03
C GLY A 155 -4.04 8.45 7.75
N GLY A 156 -3.69 8.23 6.48
CA GLY A 156 -3.21 6.95 5.97
C GLY A 156 -4.29 6.13 5.24
N PRO A 157 -3.93 4.97 4.67
CA PRO A 157 -4.83 4.16 3.85
C PRO A 157 -5.92 3.42 4.65
N GLY A 158 -5.80 3.34 5.98
CA GLY A 158 -6.81 2.75 6.87
C GLY A 158 -6.85 1.22 6.89
N HIS A 159 -6.71 0.57 5.74
CA HIS A 159 -6.62 -0.89 5.59
C HIS A 159 -5.29 -1.28 4.94
N ALA A 160 -4.91 -2.54 5.13
CA ALA A 160 -3.76 -3.12 4.46
C ALA A 160 -4.02 -3.25 2.95
N LEU A 161 -2.96 -3.11 2.16
CA LEU A 161 -2.96 -3.64 0.80
C LEU A 161 -2.87 -5.16 0.90
N THR A 162 -3.77 -5.88 0.24
CA THR A 162 -3.83 -7.34 0.28
C THR A 162 -3.54 -7.90 -1.09
N LEU A 163 -2.79 -9.00 -1.15
CA LEU A 163 -2.42 -9.70 -2.37
C LEU A 163 -3.09 -11.07 -2.41
N TRP A 164 -3.79 -11.33 -3.52
CA TRP A 164 -4.65 -12.49 -3.69
C TRP A 164 -4.26 -13.28 -4.94
N ASP A 165 -4.51 -14.59 -4.93
CA ASP A 165 -4.83 -15.29 -6.16
C ASP A 165 -6.10 -14.68 -6.77
N GLN A 166 -6.06 -14.31 -8.05
CA GLN A 166 -7.13 -13.58 -8.70
C GLN A 166 -8.47 -14.35 -8.72
N GLN A 167 -8.44 -15.67 -8.90
CA GLN A 167 -9.67 -16.48 -8.92
C GLN A 167 -10.29 -16.55 -7.52
N HIS A 168 -9.46 -16.65 -6.48
CA HIS A 168 -9.92 -16.60 -5.09
C HIS A 168 -10.57 -15.24 -4.78
N LEU A 169 -9.96 -14.13 -5.21
CA LEU A 169 -10.53 -12.79 -5.03
C LEU A 169 -11.87 -12.63 -5.74
N GLN A 170 -11.99 -13.08 -7.00
CA GLN A 170 -13.24 -13.02 -7.75
C GLN A 170 -14.36 -13.79 -7.06
N LYS A 171 -14.05 -15.00 -6.57
CA LYS A 171 -15.02 -15.81 -5.81
C LYS A 171 -15.45 -15.09 -4.53
N PHE A 172 -14.50 -14.52 -3.78
CA PHE A 172 -14.78 -13.77 -2.55
C PHE A 172 -15.65 -12.53 -2.78
N LEU A 173 -15.47 -11.82 -3.89
CA LEU A 173 -16.28 -10.64 -4.23
C LEU A 173 -17.67 -10.98 -4.79
N SER A 174 -17.89 -12.21 -5.22
CA SER A 174 -19.16 -12.67 -5.82
C SER A 174 -20.17 -13.23 -4.81
N THR A 175 -19.76 -13.39 -3.55
CA THR A 175 -20.59 -13.89 -2.43
C THR A 175 -21.11 -12.75 -1.57
#